data_AF-A0A017T6W1-F1
#
_entry.id   AF-A0A017T6W1-F1
#
_cell.length_a   1.000
_cell.length_b   1.000
_cell.length_c   1.000
_cell.angle_alpha   90.00
_cell.angle_beta   90.00
_cell.angle_gamma   90.00
#
_symmetry.space_group_name_H-M   'P 1'
#
loop_
_entity.id
_entity.type
_entity.pdbx_description
1 polymer ?
#
loop_
_entity_poly.entity_id
_entity_poly.type
_entity_poly.pdbx_seq_one_letter_code
_entity_poly.pdbx_strand_id
1 'polypeptide(L)'
;MSKVRGGTARPIRLCDSARKRLSRHAIEVFQSLDLQRDPADTTSPEALRALLEQRHLPVHEAALDLEALAGGTPIPPDRHLGVFAALRSLEGGRGRPLGPEKLPRAEGQVLLPVIPRAHPALWIGASGALYLVDTETFGVVPAFDDPVQYLEALAILLETEPDPSPSARQPWHYLGIAGRVGAALASELDIPEFPPASGTHGGAWIREHLHLIEQNTTGLAVDTQATTTDPDEAVALLRAALAMNVEVRWSGPEHRPPAGQRPILAFSFSMGRNGPGREVAVYGGPGHYRFATRR
;
A
#
# COMPACT_ATOMS: atom_id res chain seq x y z
N MET A 1 -47.78 -20.01 -2.94
CA MET A 1 -46.79 -18.93 -3.19
C MET A 1 -45.94 -18.76 -1.95
N SER A 2 -44.74 -19.34 -1.94
CA SER A 2 -43.81 -19.30 -0.81
C SER A 2 -43.00 -18.01 -0.85
N LYS A 3 -43.14 -17.16 0.18
CA LYS A 3 -42.28 -15.99 0.36
C LYS A 3 -40.93 -16.47 0.91
N VAL A 4 -39.95 -16.58 0.03
CA VAL A 4 -38.54 -16.71 0.42
C VAL A 4 -38.18 -15.45 1.19
N ARG A 5 -38.02 -15.58 2.51
CA ARG A 5 -37.39 -14.55 3.34
C ARG A 5 -35.94 -14.45 2.87
N GLY A 6 -35.65 -13.46 2.04
CA GLY A 6 -34.28 -13.03 1.75
C GLY A 6 -33.67 -12.56 3.06
N GLY A 7 -32.96 -13.44 3.76
CA GLY A 7 -32.04 -13.03 4.80
C GLY A 7 -30.98 -12.18 4.11
N THR A 8 -30.99 -10.88 4.36
CA THR A 8 -29.86 -10.02 4.01
C THR A 8 -28.68 -10.54 4.81
N ALA A 9 -27.80 -11.29 4.14
CA ALA A 9 -26.53 -11.70 4.72
C ALA A 9 -25.83 -10.43 5.22
N ARG A 10 -25.44 -10.42 6.50
CA ARG A 10 -24.69 -9.28 7.05
C ARG A 10 -23.42 -9.08 6.22
N PRO A 11 -23.05 -7.85 5.87
CA PRO A 11 -21.81 -7.59 5.13
C PRO A 11 -20.62 -8.15 5.90
N ILE A 12 -19.73 -8.84 5.20
CA ILE A 12 -18.52 -9.43 5.79
C ILE A 12 -17.46 -8.34 5.85
N ARG A 13 -17.11 -7.90 7.06
CA ARG A 13 -16.03 -6.95 7.29
C ARG A 13 -14.69 -7.65 7.22
N LEU A 14 -13.70 -7.00 6.61
CA LEU A 14 -12.33 -7.50 6.54
C LEU A 14 -11.78 -7.79 7.94
N CYS A 15 -11.98 -6.87 8.88
CA CYS A 15 -11.48 -6.98 10.25
C CYS A 15 -12.07 -8.19 11.02
N ASP A 16 -13.26 -8.66 10.69
CA ASP A 16 -13.86 -9.83 11.34
C ASP A 16 -13.27 -11.14 10.81
N SER A 17 -12.99 -11.19 9.50
CA SER A 17 -12.37 -12.35 8.85
C SER A 17 -10.88 -12.47 9.19
N ALA A 18 -10.22 -11.34 9.44
CA ALA A 18 -8.77 -11.25 9.61
C ALA A 18 -8.29 -11.12 11.06
N ARG A 19 -9.20 -10.99 12.04
CA ARG A 19 -8.89 -10.70 13.46
C ARG A 19 -7.85 -11.62 14.11
N LYS A 20 -7.79 -12.90 13.69
CA LYS A 20 -6.87 -13.88 14.26
C LYS A 20 -5.50 -13.91 13.58
N ARG A 21 -5.36 -13.26 12.42
CA ARG A 21 -4.18 -13.30 11.56
C ARG A 21 -3.44 -11.97 11.51
N LEU A 22 -4.15 -10.87 11.69
CA LEU A 22 -3.59 -9.54 11.65
C LEU A 22 -3.28 -8.97 13.04
N SER A 23 -2.34 -8.04 13.07
CA SER A 23 -2.01 -7.20 14.20
C SER A 23 -3.20 -6.36 14.64
N ARG A 24 -3.15 -5.92 15.90
CA ARG A 24 -4.16 -5.01 16.44
C ARG A 24 -4.26 -3.72 15.62
N HIS A 25 -3.12 -3.19 15.17
CA HIS A 25 -3.03 -1.99 14.36
C HIS A 25 -3.83 -2.12 13.06
N ALA A 26 -3.57 -3.16 12.26
CA ALA A 26 -4.28 -3.36 11.00
C ALA A 26 -5.79 -3.54 11.22
N ILE A 27 -6.19 -4.25 12.28
CA ILE A 27 -7.60 -4.41 12.65
C ILE A 27 -8.26 -3.07 13.00
N GLU A 28 -7.60 -2.22 13.78
CA GLU A 28 -8.10 -0.89 14.14
C GLU A 28 -8.24 0.02 12.92
N VAL A 29 -7.25 0.03 12.02
CA VAL A 29 -7.31 0.80 10.77
C VAL A 29 -8.46 0.33 9.89
N PHE A 30 -8.57 -0.97 9.60
CA PHE A 30 -9.64 -1.51 8.76
C PHE A 30 -11.03 -1.33 9.38
N GLN A 31 -11.15 -1.34 10.70
CA GLN A 31 -12.39 -1.00 11.41
C GLN A 31 -12.75 0.48 11.27
N SER A 32 -11.77 1.38 11.43
CA SER A 32 -11.98 2.82 11.30
C SER A 32 -12.46 3.23 9.91
N LEU A 33 -12.04 2.48 8.90
CA LEU A 33 -12.41 2.64 7.49
C LEU A 33 -13.71 1.91 7.12
N ASP A 34 -14.28 1.11 8.03
CA ASP A 34 -15.44 0.24 7.79
C ASP A 34 -15.34 -0.54 6.46
N LEU A 35 -14.16 -1.13 6.19
CA LEU A 35 -13.92 -1.88 4.96
C LEU A 35 -14.76 -3.15 4.91
N GLN A 36 -15.75 -3.16 4.02
CA GLN A 36 -16.69 -4.25 3.81
C GLN A 36 -16.44 -4.90 2.45
N ARG A 37 -16.49 -6.24 2.40
CA ARG A 37 -16.41 -6.98 1.14
C ARG A 37 -17.62 -6.66 0.27
N ASP A 38 -17.39 -6.32 -1.00
CA ASP A 38 -18.45 -6.18 -1.99
C ASP A 38 -18.98 -7.58 -2.38
N PRO A 39 -20.27 -7.88 -2.14
CA PRO A 39 -20.87 -9.14 -2.54
C PRO A 39 -20.79 -9.45 -4.03
N ALA A 40 -20.69 -8.43 -4.89
CA ALA A 40 -20.54 -8.61 -6.33
C ALA A 40 -19.14 -9.12 -6.69
N ASP A 41 -18.12 -8.59 -6.01
CA ASP A 41 -16.70 -8.82 -6.32
C ASP A 41 -16.03 -9.80 -5.37
N THR A 42 -16.82 -10.60 -4.66
CA THR A 42 -16.33 -11.60 -3.71
C THR A 42 -16.91 -12.99 -4.00
N THR A 43 -16.18 -14.05 -3.65
CA THR A 43 -16.67 -15.43 -3.76
C THR A 43 -16.15 -16.34 -2.65
N SER A 44 -16.67 -17.57 -2.56
CA SER A 44 -16.15 -18.57 -1.62
C SER A 44 -14.88 -19.23 -2.18
N PRO A 45 -13.96 -19.73 -1.31
CA PRO A 45 -12.77 -20.46 -1.76
C PRO A 45 -13.08 -21.65 -2.69
N GLU A 46 -14.15 -22.38 -2.42
CA GLU A 46 -14.58 -23.53 -3.23
C GLU A 46 -15.06 -23.09 -4.62
N ALA A 47 -15.81 -21.98 -4.67
CA ALA A 47 -16.28 -21.41 -5.93
C ALA A 47 -15.10 -20.83 -6.74
N LEU A 48 -14.14 -20.18 -6.08
CA LEU A 48 -12.91 -19.71 -6.73
C LEU A 48 -12.09 -20.90 -7.27
N ARG A 49 -11.90 -21.97 -6.48
CA ARG A 49 -11.21 -23.19 -6.92
C ARG A 49 -11.86 -23.76 -8.19
N ALA A 50 -13.16 -23.97 -8.16
CA ALA A 50 -13.90 -24.49 -9.32
C ALA A 50 -13.76 -23.58 -10.55
N LEU A 51 -13.78 -22.25 -10.35
CA LEU A 51 -13.59 -21.28 -11.42
C LEU A 51 -12.19 -21.37 -12.04
N LEU A 52 -11.14 -21.47 -11.22
CA LEU A 52 -9.76 -21.59 -11.68
C LEU A 52 -9.55 -22.89 -12.48
N GLU A 53 -10.05 -24.01 -11.95
CA GLU A 53 -10.01 -25.32 -12.62
C GLU A 53 -10.73 -25.30 -13.97
N GLN A 54 -11.94 -24.73 -14.01
CA GLN A 54 -12.72 -24.59 -15.24
C GLN A 54 -11.98 -23.78 -16.32
N ARG A 55 -11.13 -22.83 -15.90
CA ARG A 55 -10.34 -21.96 -16.78
C ARG A 55 -8.94 -22.51 -17.08
N HIS A 56 -8.61 -23.71 -16.57
CA HIS A 56 -7.26 -24.28 -16.64
C HIS A 56 -6.18 -23.34 -16.06
N LEU A 57 -6.56 -22.53 -15.07
CA LEU A 57 -5.66 -21.70 -14.29
C LEU A 57 -5.15 -22.52 -13.09
N PRO A 58 -3.94 -22.20 -12.56
CA PRO A 58 -3.45 -22.89 -11.38
C PRO A 58 -4.34 -22.60 -10.17
N VAL A 59 -4.48 -23.58 -9.28
CA VAL A 59 -5.14 -23.43 -7.98
C VAL A 59 -4.05 -23.26 -6.94
N HIS A 60 -3.86 -22.03 -6.48
CA HIS A 60 -2.92 -21.71 -5.40
C HIS A 60 -3.68 -21.63 -4.08
N GLU A 61 -3.35 -22.46 -3.08
CA GLU A 61 -4.03 -22.43 -1.79
C GLU A 61 -3.94 -21.05 -1.12
N ALA A 62 -2.79 -20.38 -1.23
CA ALA A 62 -2.64 -19.02 -0.72
C ALA A 62 -3.58 -17.99 -1.38
N ALA A 63 -3.95 -18.20 -2.64
CA ALA A 63 -4.92 -17.35 -3.33
C ALA A 63 -6.34 -17.60 -2.83
N LEU A 64 -6.68 -18.86 -2.53
CA LEU A 64 -7.96 -19.22 -1.92
C LEU A 64 -8.06 -18.67 -0.49
N ASP A 65 -6.97 -18.74 0.28
CA ASP A 65 -6.87 -18.16 1.61
C ASP A 65 -7.03 -16.64 1.60
N LEU A 66 -6.39 -15.97 0.64
CA LEU A 66 -6.54 -14.53 0.45
C LEU A 66 -7.99 -14.16 0.10
N GLU A 67 -8.64 -14.92 -0.79
CA GLU A 67 -10.04 -14.73 -1.14
C GLU A 67 -10.97 -14.92 0.08
N ALA A 68 -10.71 -15.95 0.89
CA ALA A 68 -11.43 -16.16 2.16
C ALA A 68 -11.26 -14.97 3.10
N LEU A 69 -10.04 -14.47 3.22
CA LEU A 69 -9.64 -13.44 4.17
C LEU A 69 -10.17 -12.05 3.80
N ALA A 70 -9.99 -11.65 2.54
CA ALA A 70 -10.12 -10.27 2.10
C ALA A 70 -10.71 -10.10 0.68
N GLY A 71 -11.10 -11.17 0.00
CA GLY A 71 -11.62 -11.12 -1.36
C GLY A 71 -12.82 -10.17 -1.51
N GLY A 72 -12.82 -9.32 -2.53
CA GLY A 72 -13.82 -8.29 -2.78
C GLY A 72 -13.75 -7.08 -1.85
N THR A 73 -12.72 -6.92 -1.02
CA THR A 73 -12.56 -5.71 -0.19
C THR A 73 -12.16 -4.52 -1.07
N PRO A 74 -12.88 -3.37 -1.01
CA PRO A 74 -12.56 -2.18 -1.77
C PRO A 74 -11.30 -1.50 -1.22
N ILE A 75 -10.36 -1.21 -2.10
CA ILE A 75 -9.15 -0.46 -1.85
C ILE A 75 -9.22 0.82 -2.67
N PRO A 76 -9.22 2.02 -2.06
CA PRO A 76 -9.26 3.28 -2.77
C PRO A 76 -8.18 3.42 -3.86
N PRO A 77 -8.41 4.23 -4.91
CA PRO A 77 -9.67 4.93 -5.20
C PRO A 77 -10.78 4.00 -5.74
N ASP A 78 -10.47 3.00 -6.58
CA ASP A 78 -11.49 2.19 -7.27
C ASP A 78 -11.03 0.75 -7.53
N ARG A 79 -10.36 0.11 -6.57
CA ARG A 79 -9.79 -1.23 -6.71
C ARG A 79 -10.50 -2.21 -5.77
N HIS A 80 -10.51 -3.49 -6.13
CA HIS A 80 -10.98 -4.57 -5.25
C HIS A 80 -9.89 -5.61 -5.12
N LEU A 81 -9.64 -6.04 -3.89
CA LEU A 81 -8.66 -7.06 -3.57
C LEU A 81 -9.22 -8.45 -3.86
N GLY A 82 -8.42 -9.35 -4.43
CA GLY A 82 -8.75 -10.77 -4.53
C GLY A 82 -8.77 -11.26 -5.97
N VAL A 83 -8.58 -12.57 -6.14
CA VAL A 83 -8.42 -13.18 -7.45
C VAL A 83 -9.71 -13.14 -8.25
N PHE A 84 -10.85 -13.30 -7.59
CA PHE A 84 -12.14 -13.29 -8.27
C PHE A 84 -12.44 -11.92 -8.90
N ALA A 85 -12.34 -10.84 -8.12
CA ALA A 85 -12.53 -9.47 -8.60
C ALA A 85 -11.52 -9.12 -9.71
N ALA A 86 -10.27 -9.50 -9.52
CA ALA A 86 -9.19 -9.25 -10.46
C ALA A 86 -9.39 -9.91 -11.83
N LEU A 87 -9.79 -11.19 -11.85
CA LEU A 87 -10.09 -11.90 -13.10
C LEU A 87 -11.26 -11.26 -13.85
N ARG A 88 -12.35 -10.92 -13.14
CA ARG A 88 -13.50 -10.22 -13.73
C ARG A 88 -13.10 -8.88 -14.33
N SER A 89 -12.27 -8.12 -13.62
CA SER A 89 -11.76 -6.83 -14.06
C SER A 89 -10.94 -6.95 -15.35
N LEU A 90 -10.03 -7.92 -15.45
CA LEU A 90 -9.21 -8.12 -16.65
C LEU A 90 -10.03 -8.61 -17.87
N GLU A 91 -11.12 -9.34 -17.65
CA GLU A 91 -11.99 -9.86 -18.71
C GLU A 91 -12.90 -8.79 -19.34
N GLY A 92 -13.03 -7.62 -18.70
CA GLY A 92 -13.64 -6.41 -19.28
C GLY A 92 -15.07 -6.59 -19.81
N GLY A 93 -15.83 -7.55 -19.26
CA GLY A 93 -17.21 -7.86 -19.67
C GLY A 93 -17.37 -8.48 -21.07
N ARG A 94 -16.28 -8.73 -21.81
CA ARG A 94 -16.34 -9.26 -23.19
C ARG A 94 -16.45 -10.78 -23.30
N GLY A 95 -16.62 -11.47 -22.16
CA GLY A 95 -16.97 -12.89 -22.10
C GLY A 95 -15.90 -13.88 -22.56
N ARG A 96 -14.66 -13.46 -22.82
CA ARG A 96 -13.57 -14.39 -23.14
C ARG A 96 -12.71 -14.65 -21.90
N PRO A 97 -12.70 -15.87 -21.36
CA PRO A 97 -11.88 -16.21 -20.21
C PRO A 97 -10.40 -15.96 -20.47
N LEU A 98 -9.68 -15.50 -19.45
CA LEU A 98 -8.22 -15.41 -19.47
C LEU A 98 -7.62 -16.81 -19.35
N GLY A 99 -6.80 -17.19 -20.32
CA GLY A 99 -5.99 -18.39 -20.27
C GLY A 99 -4.64 -18.14 -19.58
N PRO A 100 -3.97 -19.21 -19.10
CA PRO A 100 -2.70 -19.14 -18.39
C PRO A 100 -1.56 -18.55 -19.24
N GLU A 101 -1.66 -18.60 -20.56
CA GLU A 101 -0.68 -18.04 -21.50
C GLU A 101 -0.62 -16.50 -21.49
N LYS A 102 -1.64 -15.85 -20.93
CA LYS A 102 -1.73 -14.38 -20.85
C LYS A 102 -1.31 -13.82 -19.49
N LEU A 103 -0.99 -14.69 -18.54
CA LEU A 103 -0.67 -14.30 -17.18
C LEU A 103 0.86 -14.27 -16.99
N PRO A 104 1.38 -13.33 -16.18
CA PRO A 104 2.80 -13.24 -15.87
C PRO A 104 3.26 -14.50 -15.13
N ARG A 105 4.57 -14.75 -15.21
CA ARG A 105 5.22 -15.88 -14.55
C ARG A 105 6.36 -15.40 -13.67
N ALA A 106 6.48 -16.01 -12.49
CA ALA A 106 7.69 -15.96 -11.67
C ALA A 106 8.25 -17.38 -11.57
N GLU A 107 9.55 -17.53 -11.79
CA GLU A 107 10.24 -18.83 -11.67
C GLU A 107 9.57 -19.95 -12.51
N GLY A 108 9.02 -19.58 -13.68
CA GLY A 108 8.32 -20.49 -14.58
C GLY A 108 6.86 -20.80 -14.21
N GLN A 109 6.39 -20.38 -13.03
CA GLN A 109 5.03 -20.61 -12.55
C GLN A 109 4.09 -19.47 -12.90
N VAL A 110 2.85 -19.80 -13.26
CA VAL A 110 1.80 -18.82 -13.55
C VAL A 110 1.35 -18.13 -12.26
N LEU A 111 1.35 -16.80 -12.26
CA LEU A 111 0.82 -15.99 -11.18
C LEU A 111 -0.68 -15.71 -11.39
N LEU A 112 -1.41 -15.58 -10.27
CA LEU A 112 -2.81 -15.17 -10.28
C LEU A 112 -2.92 -13.68 -9.93
N PRO A 113 -3.81 -12.91 -10.59
CA PRO A 113 -3.92 -11.48 -10.34
C PRO A 113 -4.64 -11.22 -9.01
N VAL A 114 -4.18 -10.24 -8.23
CA VAL A 114 -4.84 -9.79 -6.98
C VAL A 114 -5.35 -8.37 -7.13
N ILE A 115 -4.51 -7.47 -7.69
CA ILE A 115 -4.87 -6.10 -8.06
C ILE A 115 -4.24 -5.80 -9.43
N PRO A 116 -4.89 -6.19 -10.54
CA PRO A 116 -4.23 -6.24 -11.85
C PRO A 116 -4.15 -4.90 -12.58
N ARG A 117 -4.91 -3.90 -12.14
CA ARG A 117 -4.97 -2.56 -12.73
C ARG A 117 -4.42 -1.49 -11.78
N ALA A 118 -3.38 -1.84 -11.04
CA ALA A 118 -2.56 -0.89 -10.28
C ALA A 118 -1.22 -0.70 -10.99
N HIS A 119 -0.53 0.39 -10.71
CA HIS A 119 0.85 0.58 -11.13
C HIS A 119 1.74 0.77 -9.88
N PRO A 120 2.54 -0.24 -9.51
CA PRO A 120 2.62 -1.60 -10.10
C PRO A 120 1.39 -2.48 -9.77
N ALA A 121 1.15 -3.51 -10.59
CA ALA A 121 0.05 -4.46 -10.40
C ALA A 121 0.45 -5.55 -9.39
N LEU A 122 -0.50 -6.04 -8.59
CA LEU A 122 -0.23 -7.06 -7.55
C LEU A 122 -0.72 -8.45 -7.98
N TRP A 123 0.15 -9.45 -7.82
CA TRP A 123 -0.07 -10.84 -8.24
C TRP A 123 0.40 -11.81 -7.18
N ILE A 124 -0.14 -13.04 -7.13
CA ILE A 124 0.20 -14.07 -6.14
C ILE A 124 0.72 -15.35 -6.81
N GLY A 125 1.80 -15.90 -6.27
CA GLY A 125 2.40 -17.17 -6.70
C GLY A 125 1.97 -18.38 -5.87
N ALA A 126 2.42 -19.57 -6.27
CA ALA A 126 2.05 -20.82 -5.59
C ALA A 126 2.61 -20.92 -4.16
N SER A 127 3.75 -20.26 -3.88
CA SER A 127 4.35 -20.19 -2.55
C SER A 127 3.56 -19.31 -1.57
N GLY A 128 2.62 -18.50 -2.06
CA GLY A 128 1.93 -17.47 -1.30
C GLY A 128 2.59 -16.10 -1.35
N ALA A 129 3.82 -16.01 -1.85
CA ALA A 129 4.47 -14.73 -2.08
C ALA A 129 3.69 -13.86 -3.07
N LEU A 130 3.67 -12.56 -2.80
CA LEU A 130 3.08 -11.55 -3.65
C LEU A 130 4.16 -10.84 -4.47
N TYR A 131 3.82 -10.57 -5.72
CA TYR A 131 4.68 -10.00 -6.72
C TYR A 131 4.11 -8.69 -7.22
N LEU A 132 4.98 -7.71 -7.39
CA LEU A 132 4.71 -6.53 -8.18
C LEU A 132 5.05 -6.84 -9.64
N VAL A 133 4.11 -6.53 -10.53
CA VAL A 133 4.27 -6.69 -11.96
C VAL A 133 4.12 -5.33 -12.60
N ASP A 134 5.20 -4.86 -13.20
CA ASP A 134 5.15 -3.68 -14.06
C ASP A 134 4.69 -4.11 -15.44
N THR A 135 3.49 -3.67 -15.80
CA THR A 135 2.86 -3.98 -17.08
C THR A 135 3.50 -3.25 -18.26
N GLU A 136 4.33 -2.22 -18.02
CA GLU A 136 5.03 -1.47 -19.06
C GLU A 136 6.38 -2.10 -19.42
N THR A 137 7.12 -2.55 -18.40
CA THR A 137 8.46 -3.15 -18.58
C THR A 137 8.45 -4.69 -18.51
N PHE A 138 7.31 -5.29 -18.19
CA PHE A 138 7.13 -6.72 -17.92
C PHE A 138 8.03 -7.28 -16.80
N GLY A 139 8.52 -6.41 -15.90
CA GLY A 139 9.27 -6.83 -14.72
C GLY A 139 8.34 -7.51 -13.71
N VAL A 140 8.70 -8.73 -13.29
CA VAL A 140 8.03 -9.48 -12.21
C VAL A 140 9.00 -9.60 -11.05
N VAL A 141 8.61 -9.10 -9.89
CA VAL A 141 9.50 -8.96 -8.74
C VAL A 141 8.75 -9.28 -7.44
N PRO A 142 9.33 -10.09 -6.55
CA PRO A 142 8.70 -10.39 -5.27
C PRO A 142 8.67 -9.14 -4.38
N ALA A 143 7.59 -8.96 -3.61
CA ALA A 143 7.36 -7.77 -2.80
C ALA A 143 6.87 -8.08 -1.38
N PHE A 144 6.09 -9.15 -1.19
CA PHE A 144 5.67 -9.60 0.13
C PHE A 144 5.79 -11.11 0.22
N ASP A 145 6.19 -11.60 1.38
CA ASP A 145 6.42 -13.01 1.65
C ASP A 145 5.09 -13.78 1.68
N ASP A 146 4.02 -13.14 2.12
CA ASP A 146 2.67 -13.70 2.14
C ASP A 146 1.55 -12.62 2.11
N PRO A 147 0.28 -13.02 1.98
CA PRO A 147 -0.83 -12.07 1.94
C PRO A 147 -1.14 -11.37 3.27
N VAL A 148 -0.75 -11.94 4.40
CA VAL A 148 -0.92 -11.31 5.72
C VAL A 148 0.02 -10.11 5.81
N GLN A 149 1.30 -10.28 5.47
CA GLN A 149 2.28 -9.20 5.43
C GLN A 149 1.81 -8.05 4.54
N TYR A 150 1.28 -8.36 3.36
CA TYR A 150 0.71 -7.34 2.47
C TYR A 150 -0.45 -6.58 3.11
N LEU A 151 -1.37 -7.26 3.78
CA LEU A 151 -2.48 -6.61 4.47
C LEU A 151 -2.01 -5.72 5.63
N GLU A 152 -0.94 -6.10 6.34
CA GLU A 152 -0.32 -5.25 7.36
C GLU A 152 0.27 -3.98 6.73
N ALA A 153 1.04 -4.12 5.65
CA ALA A 153 1.60 -2.98 4.94
C ALA A 153 0.50 -2.08 4.35
N LEU A 154 -0.58 -2.67 3.83
CA LEU A 154 -1.73 -1.96 3.30
C LEU A 154 -2.47 -1.17 4.39
N ALA A 155 -2.57 -1.68 5.62
CA ALA A 155 -3.18 -0.95 6.71
C ALA A 155 -2.41 0.35 7.01
N ILE A 156 -1.08 0.28 7.08
CA ILE A 156 -0.23 1.46 7.28
C ILE A 156 -0.48 2.48 6.15
N LEU A 157 -0.43 2.01 4.89
CA LEU A 157 -0.68 2.88 3.73
C LEU A 157 -2.08 3.53 3.78
N LEU A 158 -3.13 2.79 4.14
CA LEU A 158 -4.50 3.31 4.19
C LEU A 158 -4.75 4.25 5.38
N GLU A 159 -4.03 4.09 6.49
CA GLU A 159 -4.07 5.06 7.60
C GLU A 159 -3.46 6.40 7.15
N THR A 160 -2.39 6.32 6.37
CA THR A 160 -1.61 7.45 5.92
C THR A 160 -1.87 7.82 4.46
N GLU A 161 -2.93 7.39 3.79
CA GLU A 161 -3.20 7.92 2.44
C GLU A 161 -3.97 9.24 2.56
N PRO A 162 -3.56 10.30 1.84
CA PRO A 162 -4.34 11.53 1.78
C PRO A 162 -5.65 11.24 1.03
N ASP A 163 -6.71 10.96 1.78
CA ASP A 163 -8.07 10.78 1.26
C ASP A 163 -8.52 12.06 0.52
N PRO A 164 -9.12 11.98 -0.68
CA PRO A 164 -9.77 13.11 -1.33
C PRO A 164 -10.95 13.72 -0.53
N SER A 165 -11.42 13.09 0.54
CA SER A 165 -12.48 13.63 1.42
C SER A 165 -11.93 14.53 2.55
N PRO A 166 -12.27 15.84 2.59
CA PRO A 166 -11.74 16.77 3.57
C PRO A 166 -12.56 16.75 4.87
N SER A 167 -11.95 16.41 6.01
CA SER A 167 -12.12 17.09 7.33
C SER A 167 -11.75 16.25 8.57
N ALA A 168 -11.60 14.93 8.49
CA ALA A 168 -11.59 14.09 9.70
C ALA A 168 -10.26 13.44 10.10
N ARG A 169 -9.24 13.43 9.21
CA ARG A 169 -7.94 12.79 9.51
C ARG A 169 -6.88 13.84 9.80
N GLN A 170 -6.03 13.56 10.79
CA GLN A 170 -4.87 14.41 11.10
C GLN A 170 -4.04 14.60 9.83
N PRO A 171 -3.55 15.82 9.56
CA PRO A 171 -2.91 16.07 8.29
C PRO A 171 -1.45 15.61 8.37
N TRP A 172 -1.16 14.53 7.66
CA TRP A 172 0.16 13.88 7.66
C TRP A 172 1.19 14.62 6.79
N HIS A 173 2.43 14.62 7.25
CA HIS A 173 3.62 14.87 6.47
C HIS A 173 4.08 13.58 5.80
N TYR A 174 4.29 13.63 4.49
CA TYR A 174 4.74 12.52 3.65
C TYR A 174 6.12 12.83 3.12
N LEU A 175 7.05 11.90 3.30
CA LEU A 175 8.38 11.97 2.71
C LEU A 175 8.59 10.72 1.85
N GLY A 176 8.81 10.92 0.56
CA GLY A 176 9.29 9.86 -0.34
C GLY A 176 10.79 9.98 -0.49
N ILE A 177 11.55 9.00 -0.01
CA ILE A 177 13.01 9.04 0.07
C ILE A 177 13.58 7.98 -0.86
N ALA A 178 14.41 8.40 -1.81
CA ALA A 178 15.00 7.48 -2.77
C ALA A 178 16.06 6.59 -2.09
N GLY A 179 15.97 5.27 -2.31
CA GLY A 179 16.93 4.30 -1.82
C GLY A 179 16.51 3.57 -0.54
N ARG A 180 17.41 2.69 -0.09
CA ARG A 180 17.24 1.81 1.08
C ARG A 180 17.83 2.47 2.31
N VAL A 181 17.03 3.31 2.96
CA VAL A 181 17.46 4.07 4.14
C VAL A 181 16.52 3.88 5.33
N GLY A 182 15.47 3.06 5.21
CA GLY A 182 14.45 2.86 6.24
C GLY A 182 15.05 2.43 7.58
N ALA A 183 15.91 1.41 7.58
CA ALA A 183 16.55 0.93 8.81
C ALA A 183 17.46 1.99 9.46
N ALA A 184 18.16 2.79 8.65
CA ALA A 184 19.05 3.84 9.14
C ALA A 184 18.23 5.00 9.75
N LEU A 185 17.16 5.42 9.09
CA LEU A 185 16.24 6.45 9.60
C LEU A 185 15.50 5.97 10.86
N ALA A 186 15.08 4.71 10.90
CA ALA A 186 14.46 4.11 12.07
C ALA A 186 15.41 4.11 13.26
N SER A 187 16.68 3.74 13.05
CA SER A 187 17.70 3.76 14.10
C SER A 187 18.01 5.17 14.59
N GLU A 188 18.00 6.18 13.72
CA GLU A 188 18.26 7.58 14.11
C GLU A 188 17.14 8.16 14.99
N LEU A 189 15.91 7.68 14.81
CA LEU A 189 14.71 8.20 15.48
C LEU A 189 14.11 7.23 16.50
N ASP A 190 14.86 6.20 16.88
CA ASP A 190 14.46 5.14 17.82
C ASP A 190 13.07 4.53 17.50
N ILE A 191 12.81 4.30 16.21
CA ILE A 191 11.56 3.70 15.73
C ILE A 191 11.72 2.18 15.72
N PRO A 192 10.94 1.43 16.51
CA PRO A 192 11.05 -0.02 16.52
C PRO A 192 10.58 -0.59 15.18
N GLU A 193 11.22 -1.69 14.77
CA GLU A 193 10.73 -2.50 13.67
C GLU A 193 9.31 -2.98 13.98
N PHE A 194 8.49 -3.06 12.94
CA PHE A 194 7.16 -3.62 12.97
C PHE A 194 7.17 -4.95 12.21
N PRO A 195 7.44 -6.08 12.90
CA PRO A 195 7.56 -7.39 12.27
C PRO A 195 6.37 -7.80 11.40
N PRO A 196 5.09 -7.50 11.74
CA PRO A 196 3.97 -7.96 10.93
C PRO A 196 4.00 -7.49 9.46
N ALA A 197 4.53 -6.31 9.17
CA ALA A 197 4.69 -5.80 7.80
C ALA A 197 6.12 -5.94 7.25
N SER A 198 7.06 -6.44 8.05
CA SER A 198 8.47 -6.60 7.66
C SER A 198 8.74 -8.02 7.18
N GLY A 199 9.67 -8.18 6.22
CA GLY A 199 9.97 -9.48 5.63
C GLY A 199 11.18 -9.46 4.72
N THR A 200 11.28 -10.43 3.83
CA THR A 200 12.46 -10.62 2.97
C THR A 200 12.64 -9.47 1.96
N HIS A 201 11.54 -8.88 1.52
CA HIS A 201 11.50 -7.92 0.41
C HIS A 201 11.25 -6.46 0.84
N GLY A 202 11.17 -6.19 2.14
CA GLY A 202 10.91 -4.86 2.66
C GLY A 202 10.86 -4.83 4.18
N GLY A 203 10.82 -3.63 4.74
CA GLY A 203 10.76 -3.39 6.17
C GLY A 203 9.72 -2.34 6.52
N ALA A 204 9.16 -2.45 7.72
CA ALA A 204 8.28 -1.44 8.28
C ALA A 204 8.73 -1.11 9.71
N TRP A 205 8.63 0.16 10.08
CA TRP A 205 8.91 0.64 11.43
C TRP A 205 7.79 1.59 11.85
N ILE A 206 7.23 1.37 13.04
CA ILE A 206 6.05 2.10 13.50
C ILE A 206 6.27 2.55 14.94
N ARG A 207 6.06 3.83 15.20
CA ARG A 207 5.90 4.39 16.54
C ARG A 207 4.78 5.43 16.52
N GLU A 208 3.65 5.13 17.15
CA GLU A 208 2.50 6.05 17.22
C GLU A 208 2.09 6.59 15.83
N HIS A 209 2.22 7.90 15.63
CA HIS A 209 1.93 8.59 14.39
C HIS A 209 3.17 8.79 13.51
N LEU A 210 4.18 7.93 13.62
CA LEU A 210 5.38 7.94 12.78
C LEU A 210 5.58 6.56 12.16
N HIS A 211 5.44 6.47 10.85
CA HIS A 211 5.59 5.22 10.10
C HIS A 211 6.70 5.34 9.07
N LEU A 212 7.48 4.27 8.92
CA LEU A 212 8.42 4.07 7.84
C LEU A 212 8.07 2.75 7.14
N ILE A 213 8.00 2.78 5.81
CA ILE A 213 7.90 1.60 4.97
C ILE A 213 9.02 1.66 3.94
N GLU A 214 9.86 0.64 3.88
CA GLU A 214 10.84 0.45 2.82
C GLU A 214 10.42 -0.73 1.94
N GLN A 215 10.23 -0.48 0.65
CA GLN A 215 10.06 -1.55 -0.34
C GLN A 215 11.36 -1.74 -1.11
N ASN A 216 11.93 -2.94 -1.03
CA ASN A 216 13.15 -3.30 -1.74
C ASN A 216 12.81 -4.08 -3.01
N THR A 217 12.20 -3.39 -3.97
CA THR A 217 11.73 -4.01 -5.20
C THR A 217 12.78 -3.85 -6.30
N THR A 218 13.81 -4.69 -6.26
CA THR A 218 14.94 -4.65 -7.21
C THR A 218 14.44 -4.72 -8.66
N GLY A 219 14.73 -3.68 -9.45
CA GLY A 219 14.33 -3.59 -10.86
C GLY A 219 13.06 -2.78 -11.14
N LEU A 220 12.29 -2.39 -10.11
CA LEU A 220 11.15 -1.46 -10.25
C LEU A 220 11.40 -0.15 -9.50
N ALA A 221 11.43 -0.22 -8.17
CA ALA A 221 11.58 0.93 -7.30
C ALA A 221 12.21 0.49 -5.98
N VAL A 222 13.07 1.36 -5.47
CA VAL A 222 13.67 1.21 -4.15
C VAL A 222 13.46 2.55 -3.46
N ASP A 223 12.44 2.60 -2.63
CA ASP A 223 12.02 3.80 -1.92
C ASP A 223 11.69 3.49 -0.46
N THR A 224 12.05 4.45 0.38
CA THR A 224 11.60 4.53 1.76
C THR A 224 10.54 5.61 1.84
N GLN A 225 9.36 5.25 2.29
CA GLN A 225 8.26 6.17 2.57
C GLN A 225 8.22 6.42 4.06
N ALA A 226 8.20 7.69 4.46
CA ALA A 226 8.04 8.10 5.84
C ALA A 226 6.81 8.98 5.98
N THR A 227 6.01 8.73 7.02
CA THR A 227 4.80 9.50 7.31
C THR A 227 4.78 9.87 8.78
N THR A 228 4.47 11.14 9.07
CA THR A 228 4.24 11.57 10.46
C THR A 228 3.23 12.69 10.57
N THR A 229 2.48 12.76 11.68
CA THR A 229 1.62 13.91 11.98
C THR A 229 2.37 15.01 12.75
N ASP A 230 3.59 14.75 13.23
CA ASP A 230 4.43 15.72 13.95
C ASP A 230 5.41 16.45 12.99
N PRO A 231 5.32 17.78 12.87
CA PRO A 231 6.29 18.59 12.13
C PRO A 231 7.74 18.42 12.58
N ASP A 232 7.99 18.20 13.88
CA ASP A 232 9.34 18.02 14.43
C ASP A 232 9.97 16.72 13.94
N GLU A 233 9.21 15.62 13.96
CA GLU A 233 9.63 14.34 13.40
C GLU A 233 9.84 14.43 11.89
N ALA A 234 8.96 15.15 11.17
CA ALA A 234 9.11 15.36 9.73
C ALA A 234 10.42 16.11 9.41
N VAL A 235 10.78 17.14 10.19
CA VAL A 235 12.05 17.86 10.02
C VAL A 235 13.24 16.98 10.39
N ALA A 236 13.15 16.17 11.44
CA ALA A 236 14.21 15.25 11.84
C ALA A 236 14.49 14.21 10.74
N LEU A 237 13.43 13.58 10.19
CA LEU A 237 13.52 12.68 9.04
C LEU A 237 14.15 13.36 7.82
N LEU A 238 13.70 14.57 7.48
CA LEU A 238 14.27 15.33 6.35
C LEU A 238 15.76 15.60 6.53
N ARG A 239 16.19 16.02 7.73
CA ARG A 239 17.60 16.27 8.01
C ARG A 239 18.43 15.00 7.89
N ALA A 240 17.94 13.90 8.46
CA ALA A 240 18.62 12.60 8.39
C ALA A 240 18.74 12.12 6.94
N ALA A 241 17.65 12.17 6.17
CA ALA A 241 17.63 11.76 4.76
C ALA A 241 18.54 12.65 3.88
N LEU A 242 18.48 13.97 4.04
CA LEU A 242 19.34 14.88 3.28
C LEU A 242 20.82 14.74 3.62
N ALA A 243 21.17 14.41 4.88
CA ALA A 243 22.54 14.12 5.28
C ALA A 243 23.10 12.86 4.60
N MET A 244 22.23 11.93 4.16
CA MET A 244 22.61 10.75 3.38
C MET A 244 22.77 11.03 1.88
N ASN A 245 22.56 12.27 1.42
CA ASN A 245 22.64 12.68 0.01
C ASN A 245 21.69 11.92 -0.93
N VAL A 246 20.50 11.56 -0.45
CA VAL A 246 19.44 10.91 -1.24
C VAL A 246 18.37 11.91 -1.68
N GLU A 247 17.68 11.64 -2.79
CA GLU A 247 16.54 12.45 -3.23
C GLU A 247 15.40 12.29 -2.22
N VAL A 248 14.82 13.43 -1.79
CA VAL A 248 13.66 13.44 -0.89
C VAL A 248 12.55 14.26 -1.51
N ARG A 249 11.36 13.68 -1.56
CA ARG A 249 10.10 14.33 -1.95
C ARG A 249 9.28 14.57 -0.70
N TRP A 250 8.54 15.67 -0.68
CA TRP A 250 7.68 15.99 0.45
C TRP A 250 6.29 16.46 0.00
N SER A 251 5.26 16.03 0.74
CA SER A 251 3.93 16.62 0.69
C SER A 251 3.31 16.64 2.08
N GLY A 252 2.47 17.63 2.39
CA GLY A 252 1.83 17.72 3.70
C GLY A 252 1.32 19.13 3.99
N PRO A 253 1.03 19.44 5.26
CA PRO A 253 0.53 20.75 5.68
C PRO A 253 1.46 21.91 5.32
N GLU A 254 0.96 22.81 4.48
CA GLU A 254 1.65 24.06 4.13
C GLU A 254 1.18 25.22 5.00
N HIS A 255 2.14 26.01 5.47
CA HIS A 255 1.91 27.14 6.34
C HIS A 255 2.65 28.36 5.82
N ARG A 256 1.99 29.53 5.86
CA ARG A 256 2.65 30.78 5.50
C ARG A 256 3.82 31.04 6.47
N PRO A 257 5.04 31.28 5.96
CA PRO A 257 6.16 31.62 6.81
C PRO A 257 5.93 33.01 7.45
N PRO A 258 6.36 33.22 8.70
CA PRO A 258 6.41 34.54 9.31
C PRO A 258 7.21 35.53 8.45
N ALA A 259 6.76 36.78 8.40
CA ALA A 259 7.40 37.81 7.59
C ALA A 259 8.87 38.02 8.03
N GLY A 260 9.79 38.05 7.06
CA GLY A 260 11.21 38.27 7.29
C GLY A 260 11.99 37.07 7.84
N GLN A 261 11.35 35.93 8.11
CA GLN A 261 12.05 34.74 8.57
C GLN A 261 12.79 34.05 7.43
N ARG A 262 14.06 33.70 7.67
CA ARG A 262 14.86 32.88 6.74
C ARG A 262 14.57 31.39 6.92
N PRO A 263 14.58 30.60 5.86
CA PRO A 263 14.44 29.15 5.97
C PRO A 263 15.65 28.56 6.72
N ILE A 264 15.38 27.56 7.54
CA ILE A 264 16.39 26.78 8.29
C ILE A 264 16.80 25.50 7.55
N LEU A 265 16.03 25.12 6.54
CA LEU A 265 16.26 24.04 5.61
C LEU A 265 15.54 24.38 4.31
N ALA A 266 16.19 24.15 3.17
CA ALA A 266 15.57 24.24 1.86
C ALA A 266 16.12 23.13 0.98
N PHE A 267 15.24 22.49 0.21
CA PHE A 267 15.62 21.43 -0.73
C PHE A 267 14.69 21.43 -1.94
N SER A 268 15.19 20.94 -3.06
CA SER A 268 14.44 20.84 -4.30
C SER A 268 14.27 19.40 -4.71
N PHE A 269 13.11 19.05 -5.27
CA PHE A 269 12.85 17.72 -5.81
C PHE A 269 11.99 17.77 -7.07
N SER A 270 12.02 16.69 -7.84
CA SER A 270 11.21 16.54 -9.05
C SER A 270 9.92 15.78 -8.74
N MET A 271 8.79 16.22 -9.30
CA MET A 271 7.53 15.46 -9.27
C MET A 271 7.54 14.36 -10.34
N GLY A 272 8.56 13.50 -10.33
CA GLY A 272 8.80 12.46 -11.33
C GLY A 272 9.65 12.93 -12.52
N ARG A 273 9.91 11.99 -13.45
CA ARG A 273 10.93 12.10 -14.51
C ARG A 273 10.81 13.34 -15.42
N ASN A 274 9.60 13.90 -15.55
CA ASN A 274 9.29 15.09 -16.34
C ASN A 274 8.48 16.16 -15.56
N GLY A 275 8.36 16.03 -14.24
CA GLY A 275 7.58 16.96 -13.42
C GLY A 275 8.32 18.28 -13.19
N PRO A 276 7.62 19.41 -12.96
CA PRO A 276 8.27 20.64 -12.54
C PRO A 276 9.00 20.40 -11.22
N GLY A 277 10.18 21.02 -11.09
CA GLY A 277 10.88 21.09 -9.81
C GLY A 277 9.99 21.78 -8.79
N ARG A 278 10.03 21.29 -7.55
CA ARG A 278 9.45 21.97 -6.38
C ARG A 278 10.56 22.27 -5.42
N GLU A 279 10.53 23.47 -4.85
CA GLU A 279 11.37 23.82 -3.72
C GLU A 279 10.51 23.76 -2.45
N VAL A 280 10.98 23.05 -1.43
CA VAL A 280 10.40 23.07 -0.10
C VAL A 280 11.34 23.83 0.82
N ALA A 281 10.77 24.75 1.58
CA ALA A 281 11.46 25.51 2.59
C ALA A 281 10.81 25.27 3.96
N VAL A 282 11.65 24.98 4.95
CA VAL A 282 11.25 24.82 6.36
C VAL A 282 11.65 26.06 7.14
N TYR A 283 10.74 26.52 7.99
CA TYR A 283 10.91 27.69 8.86
C TYR A 283 10.60 27.31 10.31
N GLY A 284 11.00 28.17 11.25
CA GLY A 284 10.73 27.96 12.67
C GLY A 284 11.85 27.22 13.40
N GLY A 285 11.45 26.48 14.41
CA GLY A 285 12.28 25.69 15.31
C GLY A 285 11.41 24.64 16.01
N PRO A 286 11.98 23.88 16.96
CA PRO A 286 11.26 22.80 17.62
C PRO A 286 9.89 23.23 18.18
N GLY A 287 8.85 22.44 17.93
CA GLY A 287 7.45 22.70 18.29
C GLY A 287 6.73 23.75 17.43
N HIS A 288 7.43 24.38 16.49
CA HIS A 288 6.92 25.50 15.69
C HIS A 288 7.34 25.43 14.21
N TYR A 289 7.72 24.26 13.72
CA TYR A 289 8.12 24.10 12.34
C TYR A 289 6.98 24.37 11.36
N ARG A 290 7.33 24.97 10.22
CA ARG A 290 6.41 25.30 9.14
C ARG A 290 7.03 24.97 7.80
N PHE A 291 6.23 24.37 6.93
CA PHE A 291 6.62 24.01 5.57
C PHE A 291 5.95 24.95 4.57
N ALA A 292 6.68 25.38 3.55
CA ALA A 292 6.12 26.11 2.42
C ALA A 292 6.71 25.59 1.12
N THR A 293 5.87 25.34 0.12
CA THR A 293 6.33 25.00 -1.23
C THR A 293 6.46 26.25 -2.09
N ARG A 294 7.45 26.23 -3.00
CA ARG A 294 7.58 27.18 -4.11
C ARG A 294 7.66 26.39 -5.42
N ARG A 295 7.07 26.96 -6.46
CA ARG A 295 7.13 26.45 -7.84
C ARG A 295 8.18 27.21 -8.62
#